data_AF-A0A1C6GZA0-F1
#
_entry.id   AF-A0A1C6GZA0-F1
#
_cell.length_a   1.000
_cell.length_b   1.000
_cell.length_c   1.000
_cell.angle_alpha   90.00
_cell.angle_beta   90.00
_cell.angle_gamma   90.00
#
_symmetry.space_group_name_H-M   'P 1'
#
loop_
_entity.id
_entity.type
_entity.pdbx_description
1 polymer ?
#
loop_
_entity_poly.entity_id
_entity_poly.type
_entity_poly.pdbx_seq_one_letter_code
_entity_poly.pdbx_strand_id
1 'polypeptide(L)' 'METTKKCFLCGRPMKQQEGLLYELCTNPECPRSQPLPEPNSATEGDRTDNKVAT' A
#
# COMPACT_ATOMS: atom_id res chain seq x y z
N MET A 1 -20.81 -2.30 -15.05
CA MET A 1 -20.96 -2.42 -13.58
C MET A 1 -19.60 -2.16 -12.98
N GLU A 2 -19.38 -1.00 -12.36
CA GLU A 2 -18.15 -0.76 -11.58
C GLU A 2 -18.17 -1.67 -10.36
N THR A 3 -17.38 -2.73 -10.39
CA THR A 3 -17.09 -3.52 -9.20
C THR A 3 -16.12 -2.71 -8.34
N THR A 4 -16.64 -2.00 -7.34
CA THR A 4 -15.81 -1.32 -6.35
C THR A 4 -14.90 -2.35 -5.68
N LYS A 5 -13.58 -2.23 -5.85
CA LYS A 5 -12.65 -3.15 -5.19
C LYS A 5 -12.79 -2.97 -3.68
N LYS A 6 -12.82 -4.11 -2.98
CA LYS A 6 -12.89 -4.14 -1.52
C LYS A 6 -11.49 -4.30 -0.95
N CYS A 7 -11.30 -3.74 0.23
CA CYS A 7 -10.05 -3.82 0.94
C CYS A 7 -9.80 -5.26 1.41
N PHE A 8 -8.67 -5.85 1.05
CA PHE A 8 -8.32 -7.21 1.47
C PHE A 8 -8.23 -7.37 3.00
N LEU A 9 -7.83 -6.32 3.72
CA LEU A 9 -7.64 -6.39 5.18
C LEU A 9 -8.92 -6.18 5.98
N CYS A 10 -9.81 -5.29 5.54
CA CYS A 10 -10.97 -4.89 6.34
C CYS A 10 -12.31 -4.92 5.59
N GLY A 11 -12.32 -5.38 4.33
CA GLY A 11 -13.52 -5.54 3.50
C GLY A 11 -14.18 -4.24 3.02
N ARG A 12 -13.76 -3.07 3.52
CA ARG A 12 -14.31 -1.76 3.16
C ARG A 12 -13.94 -1.34 1.74
N PRO A 13 -14.73 -0.49 1.08
CA PRO A 13 -14.45 -0.07 -0.28
C PRO A 13 -13.11 0.64 -0.40
N MET A 14 -12.48 0.50 -1.56
CA MET A 14 -11.29 1.21 -1.96
C MET A 14 -11.65 2.32 -2.95
N LYS A 15 -10.84 3.38 -2.99
CA LYS A 15 -11.05 4.55 -3.84
C LYS A 15 -9.75 4.93 -4.56
N GLN A 16 -9.84 5.20 -5.85
CA GLN A 16 -8.74 5.74 -6.64
C GLN A 16 -8.48 7.19 -6.24
N GLN A 17 -7.21 7.54 -6.05
CA GLN A 17 -6.77 8.92 -5.84
C GLN A 17 -5.96 9.39 -7.05
N GLU A 18 -6.05 10.68 -7.36
CA GLU A 18 -5.30 11.29 -8.46
C GLU A 18 -3.79 11.18 -8.19
N GLY A 19 -3.03 10.77 -9.21
CA GLY A 19 -1.58 10.56 -9.09
C GLY A 19 -1.15 9.20 -8.52
N LEU A 20 -2.05 8.38 -7.98
CA LEU A 20 -1.73 7.03 -7.52
C LEU A 20 -2.16 5.96 -8.53
N LEU A 21 -1.26 5.02 -8.82
CA LEU A 21 -1.54 3.87 -9.69
C LEU A 21 -2.43 2.80 -9.02
N TYR A 22 -2.71 2.96 -7.72
CA TYR A 22 -3.45 2.02 -6.91
C TYR A 22 -4.52 2.75 -6.10
N GLU A 23 -5.53 1.98 -5.68
CA GLU A 23 -6.62 2.49 -4.85
C GLU A 23 -6.23 2.44 -3.36
N LEU A 24 -6.72 3.39 -2.56
CA LEU A 24 -6.57 3.41 -1.11
C LEU A 24 -7.84 2.96 -0.40
N CYS A 25 -7.68 2.40 0.81
CA CYS A 25 -8.82 2.06 1.64
C CYS A 25 -9.51 3.33 2.15
N THR A 26 -10.84 3.36 2.09
CA THR A 26 -11.66 4.47 2.61
C THR A 26 -11.73 4.54 4.15
N ASN A 27 -11.21 3.54 4.86
CA ASN A 27 -11.20 3.52 6.32
C ASN A 27 -9.92 4.19 6.86
N PRO A 28 -9.99 5.34 7.55
CA PRO A 28 -8.79 6.05 8.02
C PRO A 28 -7.91 5.20 8.93
N GLU A 29 -8.51 4.32 9.75
CA GLU A 29 -7.80 3.43 10.68
C GLU A 29 -7.12 2.22 10.00
N CYS A 30 -7.34 2.01 8.70
CA CYS A 30 -6.72 0.89 7.98
C CYS A 30 -5.29 1.27 7.56
N PRO A 31 -4.28 0.39 7.73
CA PRO A 31 -2.91 0.67 7.27
C PRO A 31 -2.80 1.01 5.78
N ARG A 32 -3.78 0.57 4.96
CA ARG A 32 -3.86 0.87 3.53
C ARG A 32 -4.68 2.12 3.19
N SER A 33 -5.02 2.94 4.19
CA SER A 33 -5.63 4.25 3.99
C SER A 33 -4.63 5.31 3.58
N GLN A 34 -3.34 5.04 3.82
CA GLN A 34 -2.23 5.93 3.52
C GLN A 34 -1.51 5.47 2.24
N PRO A 35 -1.01 6.41 1.43
CA PRO A 35 -0.18 6.09 0.28
C PRO A 35 1.14 5.45 0.71
N LEU A 36 1.71 4.64 -0.17
CA LEU A 36 3.08 4.18 -0.04
C LEU A 36 4.01 5.41 0.00
N PRO A 37 5.03 5.41 0.86
CA PRO A 37 6.01 6.49 0.88
C PRO A 37 6.66 6.62 -0.49
N GLU A 38 6.95 7.87 -0.89
CA GLU A 38 7.66 8.12 -2.14
C GLU A 38 9.02 7.42 -2.09
N PRO A 39 9.48 6.84 -3.21
CA PRO A 39 10.83 6.31 -3.27
C PRO A 39 11.80 7.48 -3.08
N ASN A 40 12.45 7.52 -1.92
CA ASN A 40 13.50 8.48 -1.65
C ASN A 40 14.53 8.39 -2.79
N SER A 41 14.84 9.50 -3.45
CA SER A 41 15.95 9.58 -4.42
C SER A 41 17.33 9.55 -3.74
N ALA A 42 17.44 8.85 -2.62
CA ALA A 42 18.65 8.65 -1.85
C ALA A 42 18.85 7.15 -1.58
N THR A 43 19.71 6.59 -2.42
CA THR A 43 20.59 5.44 -2.16
C THR A 43 19.92 4.07 -2.05
N GLU A 44 20.35 3.22 -2.98
CA GLU A 44 20.49 1.76 -2.92
C GLU A 44 20.07 1.12 -1.59
N GLY A 45 19.08 0.23 -1.67
CA GLY A 45 18.53 -0.46 -0.52
C GLY A 45 19.58 -1.18 0.31
N ASP A 46 19.56 -0.89 1.61
CA ASP A 46 19.91 -1.88 2.63
C ASP A 46 18.94 -3.06 2.49
N ARG A 47 19.33 -4.03 1.67
CA ARG A 47 18.82 -5.40 1.79
C ARG A 47 19.51 -6.01 2.98
N THR A 48 18.92 -5.88 4.17
CA THR A 48 19.18 -6.84 5.24
C THR A 48 18.44 -8.13 4.89
N ASP A 49 19.01 -8.90 3.96
CA ASP A 49 18.72 -10.32 3.81
C ASP A 49 19.11 -10.99 5.14
N ASN A 50 18.12 -11.22 6.00
CA ASN A 50 18.30 -11.98 7.22
C ASN A 50 18.68 -13.41 6.81
N LYS A 51 19.99 -13.71 6.87
CA LYS A 51 20.54 -15.05 6.72
C LYS A 51 19.94 -15.92 7.83
N VAL A 52 18.91 -16.70 7.51
CA VAL A 52 18.57 -17.91 8.27
C VAL A 52 19.81 -18.80 8.22
N ALA A 53 20.51 -18.86 9.35
CA ALA A 53 21.44 -19.93 9.63
C ALA A 53 20.63 -21.12 10.16
N THR A 54 20.69 -22.23 9.43
CA THR A 54 20.46 -23.58 9.96
C THR A 54 21.46 -24.49 9.27
#